data_AF-A0A4Q5T032-F1
#
_entry.id   AF-A0A4Q5T032-F1
#
_cell.length_a   1.000
_cell.length_b   1.000
_cell.length_c   1.000
_cell.angle_alpha   90.00
_cell.angle_beta   90.00
_cell.angle_gamma   90.00
#
_symmetry.space_group_name_H-M   'P 1'
#
loop_
_entity.id
_entity.type
_entity.pdbx_description
1 polymer ?
#
loop_
_entity_poly.entity_id
_entity_poly.type
_entity_poly.pdbx_seq_one_letter_code
_entity_poly.pdbx_strand_id
1 'polypeptide(L)'
;KRGLQSLTNLDKYLSSNGMELSASLERSITLSLIDDAWKEHLRNMDDLRQSVQSATYEQKDPLVIYKIEAYNAFKQMDDQVNKDIVSFLCHAGIPMEQSNTGRIQEGREEKTDMSRMRENKAEIDAAGDDYAANERDYFDPSTPVKQEPVRVEPKIGRNDPCPCGSGKKFKQCHGKDL
;
A
#
# COMPACT_ATOMS: atom_id res chain seq x y z
N LYS A 1 -5.73 4.70 8.80
CA LYS A 1 -4.85 5.00 9.96
C LYS A 1 -3.71 5.87 9.43
N ARG A 2 -3.52 7.08 9.95
CA ARG A 2 -2.33 7.89 9.64
C ARG A 2 -1.14 7.23 10.35
N GLY A 3 -0.09 6.91 9.59
CA GLY A 3 1.16 6.35 10.12
C GLY A 3 2.26 7.37 9.91
N LEU A 4 3.10 7.56 10.94
CA LEU A 4 4.22 8.50 10.89
C LEU A 4 5.50 7.74 11.23
N GLN A 5 6.54 7.91 10.42
CA GLN A 5 7.83 7.28 10.66
C GLN A 5 8.68 8.21 11.51
N SER A 6 9.08 7.75 12.69
CA SER A 6 10.07 8.44 13.52
C SER A 6 11.39 7.70 13.42
N LEU A 7 12.45 8.44 13.10
CA LEU A 7 13.82 7.93 13.05
C LEU A 7 14.47 8.13 14.42
N THR A 8 14.92 7.04 15.03
CA THR A 8 15.70 7.08 16.27
C THR A 8 16.94 6.21 16.16
N ASN A 9 18.04 6.67 16.76
CA ASN A 9 19.25 5.88 16.86
C ASN A 9 19.05 4.68 17.80
N LEU A 10 19.37 3.47 17.32
CA LEU A 10 19.13 2.22 18.01
C LEU A 10 19.91 2.10 19.34
N ASP A 11 21.16 2.57 19.37
CA ASP A 11 22.02 2.51 20.56
C ASP A 11 21.46 3.42 21.67
N LYS A 12 20.97 4.61 21.28
CA LYS A 12 20.32 5.55 22.21
C LYS A 12 18.96 5.04 22.69
N TYR A 13 18.21 4.36 21.83
CA TYR A 13 16.95 3.74 22.20
C TYR A 13 17.13 2.64 23.26
N LEU A 14 18.10 1.74 23.04
CA LEU A 14 18.41 0.64 23.95
C LEU A 14 18.95 1.15 25.30
N SER A 15 19.84 2.15 25.28
CA SER A 15 20.39 2.73 26.50
C SER A 15 19.38 3.55 27.33
N SER A 16 18.36 4.14 26.68
CA SER A 16 17.32 4.94 27.33
C SER A 16 16.03 4.15 27.63
N ASN A 17 16.02 2.82 27.44
CA ASN A 17 14.83 1.97 27.56
C ASN A 17 13.61 2.52 26.78
N GLY A 18 13.86 3.17 25.64
CA GLY A 18 12.81 3.68 24.75
C GLY A 18 12.30 5.10 24.98
N MET A 19 12.84 5.85 25.95
CA MET A 19 12.49 7.27 26.14
C MET A 19 12.90 8.16 24.94
N GLU A 20 13.99 7.80 24.25
CA GLU A 20 14.41 8.55 23.06
C GLU A 20 13.38 8.46 21.92
N LEU A 21 12.66 7.33 21.82
CA LEU A 21 11.60 7.15 20.83
C LEU A 21 10.41 8.04 21.11
N SER A 22 9.95 8.15 22.36
CA SER A 22 8.83 9.02 22.71
C SER A 22 9.16 10.49 22.46
N ALA A 23 10.37 10.93 22.80
CA ALA A 23 10.81 12.31 22.58
C ALA A 23 10.97 12.64 21.08
N SER A 24 11.52 11.72 20.28
CA SER A 24 11.63 11.91 18.82
C SER A 24 10.27 11.90 18.16
N LEU A 25 9.37 11.02 18.59
CA LEU A 25 8.00 10.92 18.11
C LEU A 25 7.21 12.20 18.41
N GLU A 26 7.27 12.70 19.65
CA GLU A 26 6.62 13.95 20.07
C GLU A 26 7.06 15.13 19.19
N ARG A 27 8.37 15.33 19.00
CA ARG A 27 8.89 16.41 18.13
C ARG A 27 8.45 16.24 16.68
N SER A 28 8.50 15.02 16.16
CA SER A 28 8.17 14.77 14.75
C SER A 28 6.68 14.99 14.46
N ILE A 29 5.81 14.58 15.38
CA ILE A 29 4.35 14.75 15.23
C ILE A 29 3.95 16.20 15.40
N THR A 30 4.47 16.88 16.44
CA THR A 30 4.15 18.29 16.69
C THR A 30 4.52 19.15 15.48
N LEU A 31 5.72 18.99 14.93
CA LEU A 31 6.13 19.68 13.71
C LEU A 31 5.23 19.36 12.52
N SER A 32 4.93 18.07 12.28
CA SER A 32 4.09 17.68 11.15
C SER A 32 2.66 18.23 11.24
N LEU A 33 2.07 18.26 12.43
CA LEU A 33 0.72 18.79 12.64
C LEU A 33 0.68 20.31 12.49
N ILE A 34 1.67 21.01 13.03
CA ILE A 34 1.80 22.46 12.89
C ILE A 34 1.95 22.83 11.42
N ASP A 35 2.83 22.15 10.68
CA ASP A 35 3.05 22.44 9.27
C ASP A 35 1.78 22.25 8.44
N ASP A 36 1.04 21.16 8.66
CA ASP A 36 -0.21 20.88 7.95
C ASP A 36 -1.30 21.91 8.28
N ALA A 37 -1.47 22.25 9.56
CA ALA A 37 -2.43 23.27 10.00
C ALA A 37 -2.06 24.66 9.46
N TRP A 38 -0.77 25.00 9.45
CA TRP A 38 -0.28 26.26 8.93
C TRP A 38 -0.48 26.39 7.41
N LYS A 39 -0.19 25.33 6.65
CA LYS A 39 -0.46 25.26 5.20
C LYS A 39 -1.93 25.51 4.91
N GLU A 40 -2.82 24.91 5.69
CA GLU A 40 -4.26 25.11 5.52
C GLU A 40 -4.71 26.51 5.95
N HIS A 41 -4.17 27.04 7.04
CA HIS A 41 -4.43 28.41 7.46
C HIS A 41 -4.03 29.44 6.41
N LEU A 42 -2.87 29.29 5.76
CA LEU A 42 -2.46 30.18 4.67
C LEU A 42 -3.45 30.17 3.50
N ARG A 43 -4.01 29.01 3.14
CA ARG A 43 -5.07 28.93 2.12
C ARG A 43 -6.34 29.65 2.56
N ASN A 44 -6.79 29.38 3.78
CA ASN A 44 -7.96 30.06 4.35
C ASN A 44 -7.77 31.58 4.43
N MET A 45 -6.55 32.04 4.70
CA MET A 45 -6.19 33.46 4.73
C MET A 45 -6.21 34.11 3.35
N ASP A 46 -5.77 33.40 2.31
CA ASP A 46 -5.87 33.85 0.93
C ASP A 46 -7.34 33.94 0.47
N ASP A 47 -8.17 32.95 0.83
CA ASP A 47 -9.61 32.96 0.56
C ASP A 47 -10.33 34.09 1.31
N LEU A 48 -9.99 34.30 2.59
CA LEU A 48 -10.51 35.39 3.41
C LEU A 48 -10.15 36.74 2.79
N ARG A 49 -8.93 36.91 2.29
CA ARG A 49 -8.50 38.14 1.62
C ARG A 49 -9.35 38.44 0.38
N GLN A 50 -9.72 37.42 -0.40
CA GLN A 50 -10.62 37.58 -1.56
C GLN A 50 -12.06 37.89 -1.12
N SER A 51 -12.56 37.20 -0.10
CA SER A 51 -13.91 37.39 0.44
C SER A 51 -14.13 38.82 0.99
N VAL A 52 -13.16 39.35 1.74
CA VAL A 52 -13.23 40.69 2.33
C VAL A 52 -13.33 41.81 1.29
N GLN A 53 -12.87 41.60 0.05
CA GLN A 53 -13.08 42.57 -1.03
C GLN A 53 -14.56 42.78 -1.34
N SER A 54 -15.41 41.78 -1.08
CA SER A 54 -16.86 41.90 -1.20
C SER A 54 -17.49 42.69 -0.03
N ALA A 55 -16.82 42.78 1.13
CA ALA A 55 -17.31 43.56 2.27
C ALA A 55 -17.24 45.08 2.03
N THR A 56 -16.50 45.53 1.01
CA THR A 56 -16.49 46.93 0.54
C THR A 56 -17.89 47.43 0.19
N TYR A 57 -18.79 46.53 -0.24
CA TYR A 57 -20.18 46.87 -0.53
C TYR A 57 -21.00 47.24 0.72
N GLU A 58 -20.56 46.85 1.93
CA GLU A 58 -21.22 47.17 3.20
C GLU A 58 -20.74 48.48 3.85
N GLN A 59 -19.89 49.28 3.17
CA GLN A 59 -19.29 50.51 3.70
C GLN A 59 -18.48 50.34 5.00
N LYS A 60 -18.09 49.12 5.34
CA LYS A 60 -17.13 48.84 6.42
C LYS A 60 -15.72 48.87 5.86
N ASP A 61 -14.74 49.20 6.71
CA ASP A 61 -13.33 49.13 6.32
C ASP A 61 -12.91 47.66 6.12
N PRO A 62 -12.59 47.23 4.89
CA PRO A 62 -12.19 45.84 4.62
C PRO A 62 -10.94 45.44 5.39
N LEU A 63 -10.02 46.39 5.64
CA LEU A 63 -8.78 46.11 6.35
C LEU A 63 -9.02 45.79 7.82
N VAL A 64 -10.04 46.40 8.44
CA VAL A 64 -10.42 46.12 9.83
C VAL A 64 -11.09 44.75 9.94
N ILE A 65 -12.01 44.43 9.03
CA ILE A 65 -12.69 43.12 9.00
C ILE A 65 -11.66 42.00 8.81
N TYR A 66 -10.75 42.15 7.85
CA TYR A 66 -9.70 41.18 7.61
C TYR A 66 -8.87 40.94 8.87
N LYS A 67 -8.43 41.98 9.57
CA LYS A 67 -7.62 41.82 10.79
C LYS A 67 -8.35 41.06 11.90
N ILE A 68 -9.63 41.38 12.12
CA ILE A 68 -10.43 40.72 13.15
C ILE A 68 -10.65 39.25 12.80
N GLU A 69 -11.07 38.98 11.57
CA GLU A 69 -11.39 37.63 11.13
C GLU A 69 -10.14 36.75 11.01
N ALA A 70 -9.03 37.31 10.53
CA ALA A 70 -7.73 36.65 10.49
C ALA A 70 -7.26 36.22 11.87
N TYR A 71 -7.38 37.10 12.86
CA TYR A 71 -7.01 36.80 14.24
C TYR A 71 -7.90 35.70 14.84
N ASN A 72 -9.20 35.75 14.59
CA ASN A 72 -10.13 34.71 15.03
C ASN A 72 -9.83 33.36 14.38
N ALA A 73 -9.54 33.33 13.08
CA ALA A 73 -9.15 32.12 12.35
C ALA A 73 -7.83 31.53 12.88
N PHE A 74 -6.84 32.39 13.17
CA PHE A 74 -5.59 31.97 13.78
C PHE A 74 -5.80 31.35 15.16
N LYS A 75 -6.60 31.99 16.02
CA LYS A 75 -6.91 31.48 17.35
C LYS A 75 -7.61 30.11 17.30
N GLN A 76 -8.56 29.94 16.38
CA GLN A 76 -9.24 28.67 16.17
C GLN A 76 -8.28 27.57 15.70
N MET A 77 -7.36 27.90 14.78
CA MET A 77 -6.32 26.98 14.34
C MET A 77 -5.41 26.56 15.50
N ASP A 78 -4.93 27.51 16.30
CA ASP A 78 -4.05 27.23 17.45
C ASP A 78 -4.73 26.30 18.48
N ASP A 79 -5.98 26.60 18.84
CA ASP A 79 -6.79 25.75 19.72
C ASP A 79 -7.00 24.34 19.16
N GLN A 80 -7.18 24.22 17.83
CA GLN A 80 -7.37 22.93 17.17
C GLN A 80 -6.08 22.12 17.12
N VAL A 81 -4.94 22.74 16.78
CA VAL A 81 -3.62 22.11 16.76
C VAL A 81 -3.27 21.55 18.14
N ASN A 82 -3.50 22.32 19.20
CA ASN A 82 -3.25 21.88 20.57
C ASN A 82 -4.08 20.63 20.94
N LYS A 83 -5.37 20.61 20.56
CA LYS A 83 -6.25 19.44 20.77
C LYS A 83 -5.78 18.23 19.97
N ASP A 84 -5.37 18.42 18.73
CA ASP A 84 -4.94 17.35 17.84
C ASP A 84 -3.60 16.73 18.31
N ILE A 85 -2.66 17.54 18.78
CA ILE A 85 -1.40 17.07 19.38
C ILE A 85 -1.69 16.20 20.60
N VAL A 86 -2.50 16.68 21.56
CA VAL A 86 -2.82 15.93 22.78
C VAL A 86 -3.59 14.65 22.45
N SER A 87 -4.59 14.73 21.59
CA SER A 87 -5.37 13.57 21.14
C SER A 87 -4.47 12.52 20.49
N PHE A 88 -3.54 12.95 19.63
CA PHE A 88 -2.59 12.06 18.99
C PHE A 88 -1.66 11.41 20.02
N LEU A 89 -1.03 12.18 20.92
CA LEU A 89 -0.13 11.64 21.93
C LEU A 89 -0.81 10.63 22.85
N CYS A 90 -2.08 10.85 23.21
CA CYS A 90 -2.85 9.92 24.04
C CYS A 90 -3.29 8.65 23.32
N HIS A 91 -3.52 8.70 22.00
CA HIS A 91 -3.96 7.55 21.20
C HIS A 91 -2.85 6.93 20.34
N ALA A 92 -1.64 7.47 20.41
CA ALA A 92 -0.48 6.98 19.68
C ALA A 92 -0.08 5.61 20.23
N GLY A 93 -0.20 4.59 19.39
CA GLY A 93 0.31 3.26 19.66
C GLY A 93 1.35 2.89 18.60
N ILE A 94 2.46 2.28 19.03
CA ILE A 94 3.32 1.58 18.10
C ILE A 94 2.48 0.42 17.55
N PRO A 95 2.32 0.29 16.22
CA PRO A 95 1.73 -0.90 15.65
C PRO A 95 2.65 -2.08 16.00
N MET A 96 2.40 -2.73 17.13
CA MET A 96 2.95 -4.05 17.37
C MET A 96 2.34 -4.94 16.30
N GLU A 97 3.21 -5.49 15.47
CA GLU A 97 2.88 -6.45 14.43
C GLU A 97 2.45 -7.79 15.07
N GLN A 98 1.40 -7.78 15.90
CA GLN A 98 0.79 -8.98 16.47
C GLN A 98 -0.08 -9.73 15.46
N SER A 99 -0.20 -9.23 14.22
CA SER A 99 -0.95 -9.88 13.15
C SER A 99 -0.11 -10.44 12.01
N ASN A 100 1.23 -10.48 12.12
CA ASN A 100 2.05 -11.02 11.03
C ASN A 100 3.40 -11.64 11.44
N THR A 101 3.47 -12.26 12.62
CA THR A 101 4.59 -13.16 13.00
C THR A 101 4.72 -14.41 12.11
N GLY A 102 3.93 -14.53 11.03
CA GLY A 102 3.99 -15.63 10.05
C GLY A 102 4.36 -15.22 8.61
N ARG A 103 4.82 -13.99 8.35
CA ARG A 103 5.00 -13.53 6.96
C ARG A 103 6.27 -12.76 6.63
N ILE A 104 7.28 -12.84 7.48
CA ILE A 104 8.66 -12.89 6.96
C ILE A 104 8.87 -14.36 6.55
N GLN A 105 8.23 -14.78 5.47
CA GLN A 105 8.63 -16.01 4.81
C GLN A 105 9.95 -15.65 4.13
N GLU A 106 11.05 -16.33 4.50
CA GLU A 106 12.21 -16.43 3.61
C GLU A 106 11.64 -16.66 2.22
N GLY A 107 11.95 -15.77 1.26
CA GLY A 107 11.45 -15.89 -0.09
C GLY A 107 11.79 -17.29 -0.56
N ARG A 108 10.79 -18.19 -0.56
CA ARG A 108 10.99 -19.55 -0.98
C ARG A 108 11.47 -19.42 -2.41
N GLU A 109 12.71 -19.81 -2.66
CA GLU A 109 13.25 -19.81 -4.01
C GLU A 109 12.25 -20.59 -4.87
N GLU A 110 11.44 -19.87 -5.65
CA GLU A 110 10.67 -20.49 -6.71
C GLU A 110 11.72 -20.95 -7.70
N LYS A 111 12.18 -22.19 -7.51
CA LYS A 111 12.98 -22.87 -8.51
C LYS A 111 12.10 -22.94 -9.75
N THR A 112 12.35 -22.02 -10.69
CA THR A 112 11.77 -22.05 -12.01
C THR A 112 11.96 -23.47 -12.53
N ASP A 113 10.87 -24.18 -12.80
CA ASP A 113 10.96 -25.55 -13.30
C ASP A 113 11.48 -25.50 -14.74
N MET A 114 12.80 -25.59 -14.88
CA MET A 114 13.51 -25.57 -16.16
C MET A 114 13.32 -26.88 -16.93
N SER A 115 12.54 -27.85 -16.44
CA SER A 115 12.33 -29.15 -17.10
C SER A 115 11.72 -29.04 -18.49
N ARG A 116 11.09 -27.90 -18.84
CA ARG A 116 10.50 -27.66 -20.16
C ARG A 116 11.31 -26.71 -21.04
N MET A 117 12.47 -26.24 -20.58
CA MET A 117 13.34 -25.41 -21.42
C MET A 117 13.99 -26.31 -22.47
N ARG A 118 13.52 -26.21 -23.72
CA ARG A 118 14.17 -26.81 -24.89
C ARG A 118 15.04 -25.75 -25.54
N GLU A 119 16.34 -26.01 -25.62
CA GLU A 119 17.25 -25.20 -26.41
C GLU A 119 17.02 -25.48 -27.90
N ASN A 120 16.70 -24.45 -28.68
CA ASN A 120 16.47 -24.56 -30.13
C ASN A 120 17.72 -24.20 -30.96
N LYS A 121 18.89 -24.12 -30.31
CA LYS A 121 20.13 -23.61 -30.92
C LYS A 121 20.53 -24.37 -32.19
N ALA A 122 20.43 -25.70 -32.17
CA ALA A 122 20.80 -26.53 -33.31
C ALA A 122 19.80 -26.43 -34.49
N GLU A 123 18.53 -26.13 -34.22
CA GLU A 123 17.53 -25.93 -35.28
C GLU A 123 17.69 -24.55 -35.95
N ILE A 124 18.06 -23.52 -35.17
CA ILE A 124 18.34 -22.17 -35.69
C ILE A 124 19.63 -22.15 -36.53
N ASP A 125 20.70 -22.79 -36.04
CA ASP A 125 21.98 -22.89 -36.79
C ASP A 125 21.81 -23.67 -38.11
N ALA A 126 20.92 -24.66 -38.16
CA ALA A 126 20.63 -25.43 -39.36
C ALA A 126 19.75 -24.68 -40.38
N ALA A 127 18.91 -23.75 -39.91
CA ALA A 127 18.08 -22.90 -40.76
C ALA A 127 18.86 -21.77 -41.45
N GLY A 128 20.05 -21.42 -40.94
CA GLY A 128 20.94 -20.41 -41.52
C GLY A 128 20.45 -18.97 -41.34
N ASP A 129 19.51 -18.73 -40.41
CA ASP A 129 19.06 -17.40 -40.04
C ASP A 129 20.03 -16.79 -39.02
N ASP A 130 20.54 -15.58 -39.30
CA ASP A 130 21.43 -14.85 -38.39
C ASP A 130 20.73 -14.58 -37.05
N TYR A 131 21.50 -14.61 -35.95
CA TYR A 131 21.07 -14.32 -34.57
C TYR A 131 20.66 -12.85 -34.33
N ALA A 132 20.22 -12.14 -35.37
CA ALA A 132 19.64 -10.81 -35.27
C ALA A 132 18.12 -10.92 -35.13
N ALA A 133 17.52 -10.07 -34.29
CA ALA A 133 16.08 -9.98 -34.09
C ALA A 133 15.35 -9.90 -35.44
N ASN A 134 14.72 -11.01 -35.84
CA ASN A 134 13.92 -11.07 -37.05
C ASN A 134 12.53 -10.47 -36.76
N GLU A 135 11.80 -10.04 -37.80
CA GLU A 135 10.42 -9.54 -37.67
C GLU A 135 9.45 -10.56 -37.03
N ARG A 136 9.88 -11.82 -36.84
CA ARG A 136 9.15 -12.88 -36.12
C ARG A 136 9.27 -12.78 -34.59
N ASP A 137 10.23 -12.02 -34.07
CA ASP A 137 10.42 -11.80 -32.63
C ASP A 137 9.62 -10.60 -32.11
N TYR A 138 8.87 -9.93 -32.99
CA TYR A 138 7.95 -8.87 -32.61
C TYR A 138 6.67 -9.46 -32.02
N PHE A 139 6.56 -9.44 -30.70
CA PHE A 139 5.32 -9.76 -29.99
C PHE A 139 4.36 -8.58 -30.09
N ASP A 140 3.41 -8.63 -31.04
CA ASP A 140 2.33 -7.65 -31.14
C ASP A 140 1.29 -7.88 -30.01
N PRO A 141 1.17 -6.94 -29.04
CA PRO A 141 0.21 -7.06 -27.93
C PRO A 141 -1.26 -7.07 -28.37
N SER A 142 -1.54 -6.72 -29.63
CA SER A 142 -2.89 -6.64 -30.20
C SER A 142 -3.41 -7.98 -30.73
N THR A 143 -2.56 -9.00 -30.82
CA THR A 143 -2.98 -10.34 -31.24
C THR A 143 -3.60 -11.10 -30.07
N PRO A 144 -4.89 -11.48 -30.13
CA PRO A 144 -5.53 -12.19 -29.04
C PRO A 144 -4.94 -13.60 -28.93
N VAL A 145 -4.19 -13.85 -27.85
CA VAL A 145 -3.72 -15.19 -27.49
C VAL A 145 -4.94 -16.09 -27.33
N LYS A 146 -5.10 -17.08 -28.21
CA LYS A 146 -6.14 -18.11 -28.08
C LYS A 146 -5.89 -18.88 -26.78
N GLN A 147 -6.66 -18.56 -25.75
CA GLN A 147 -6.69 -19.36 -24.52
C GLN A 147 -7.36 -20.68 -24.85
N GLU A 148 -6.57 -21.75 -24.91
CA GLU A 148 -7.13 -23.09 -24.98
C GLU A 148 -7.84 -23.41 -23.65
N PRO A 149 -9.08 -23.92 -23.67
CA PRO A 149 -9.79 -24.25 -22.45
C PRO A 149 -9.02 -25.33 -21.70
N VAL A 150 -8.67 -25.02 -20.45
CA VAL A 150 -8.07 -25.96 -19.50
C VAL A 150 -8.96 -27.20 -19.43
N ARG A 151 -8.49 -28.33 -19.97
CA ARG A 151 -9.18 -29.61 -19.88
C ARG A 151 -9.05 -30.11 -18.44
N VAL A 152 -10.03 -29.76 -17.62
CA VAL A 152 -10.17 -30.28 -16.27
C VAL A 152 -10.49 -31.77 -16.39
N GLU A 153 -9.64 -32.62 -15.82
CA GLU A 153 -9.93 -34.05 -15.74
C GLU A 153 -11.27 -34.27 -15.03
N PRO A 154 -12.09 -35.25 -15.46
CA PRO A 154 -13.42 -35.46 -14.91
C PRO A 154 -13.34 -35.73 -13.40
N LYS A 155 -13.95 -34.84 -12.60
CA LYS A 155 -14.06 -35.00 -11.15
C LYS A 155 -14.83 -36.28 -10.84
N ILE A 156 -14.16 -37.26 -10.23
CA ILE A 156 -14.79 -38.54 -9.91
C ILE A 156 -15.88 -38.32 -8.85
N GLY A 157 -17.11 -38.73 -9.17
CA GLY A 157 -18.25 -38.55 -8.29
C GLY A 157 -18.18 -39.46 -7.07
N ARG A 158 -18.75 -39.04 -5.95
CA ARG A 158 -18.75 -39.77 -4.67
C ARG A 158 -19.27 -41.23 -4.80
N ASN A 159 -20.12 -41.52 -5.78
CA ASN A 159 -20.68 -42.87 -6.01
C ASN A 159 -20.07 -43.60 -7.22
N ASP A 160 -19.15 -43.00 -7.97
CA ASP A 160 -18.55 -43.59 -9.17
C ASP A 160 -17.60 -44.74 -8.81
N PRO A 161 -17.34 -45.69 -9.73
CA PRO A 161 -16.36 -46.73 -9.52
C PRO A 161 -14.98 -46.12 -9.22
N CYS A 162 -14.35 -46.59 -8.14
CA CYS A 162 -13.10 -46.04 -7.66
C CYS A 162 -11.97 -46.31 -8.68
N PRO A 163 -11.12 -45.32 -9.02
CA PRO A 163 -10.15 -45.43 -10.11
C PRO A 163 -8.99 -46.41 -9.79
N CYS A 164 -8.89 -46.89 -8.55
CA CYS A 164 -7.97 -47.95 -8.15
C CYS A 164 -8.36 -49.35 -8.65
N GLY A 165 -9.47 -49.49 -9.39
CA GLY A 165 -9.91 -50.76 -9.98
C GLY A 165 -10.54 -51.74 -8.99
N SER A 166 -10.82 -51.33 -7.75
CA SER A 166 -11.34 -52.19 -6.68
C SER A 166 -12.81 -52.62 -6.83
N GLY A 167 -13.51 -52.15 -7.87
CA GLY A 167 -14.93 -52.42 -8.10
C GLY A 167 -15.90 -51.77 -7.11
N LYS A 168 -15.40 -51.05 -6.08
CA LYS A 168 -16.19 -50.37 -5.05
C LYS A 168 -16.46 -48.91 -5.43
N LYS A 169 -17.55 -48.34 -4.91
CA LYS A 169 -17.87 -46.90 -5.08
C LYS A 169 -16.82 -46.03 -4.39
N PHE A 170 -16.48 -44.89 -4.97
CA PHE A 170 -15.40 -44.00 -4.50
C PHE A 170 -15.51 -43.66 -3.01
N LYS A 171 -16.70 -43.30 -2.51
CA LYS A 171 -16.95 -43.02 -1.07
C LYS A 171 -16.69 -44.17 -0.10
N GLN A 172 -16.65 -45.40 -0.59
CA GLN A 172 -16.39 -46.58 0.23
C GLN A 172 -14.95 -47.08 0.09
N CYS A 173 -14.14 -46.38 -0.70
CA CYS A 173 -12.74 -46.67 -0.94
C CYS A 173 -11.92 -45.40 -0.70
N HIS A 174 -11.28 -44.84 -1.71
CA HIS A 174 -10.37 -43.69 -1.56
C HIS A 174 -11.07 -42.39 -1.13
N GLY A 175 -12.39 -42.29 -1.28
CA GLY A 175 -13.20 -41.16 -0.82
C GLY A 175 -13.91 -41.39 0.51
N LYS A 176 -13.44 -42.35 1.34
CA LYS A 176 -14.08 -42.67 2.64
C LYS A 176 -13.72 -41.65 3.74
N ASP A 177 -12.52 -41.07 3.65
CA ASP A 177 -11.97 -40.13 4.63
C ASP A 177 -11.70 -38.72 4.03
N LEU A 178 -12.19 -38.49 2.81
CA LEU A 178 -12.30 -37.19 2.13
C LEU A 178 -13.69 -36.60 2.35
#